data_AF-A0A293MG16-F1
#
_entry.id   AF-A0A293MG16-F1
#
_cell.length_a   1.000
_cell.length_b   1.000
_cell.length_c   1.000
_cell.angle_alpha   90.00
_cell.angle_beta   90.00
_cell.angle_gamma   90.00
#
_symmetry.space_group_name_H-M   'P 1'
#
loop_
_entity.id
_entity.type
_entity.pdbx_description
1 polymer ?
#
loop_
_entity_poly.entity_id
_entity_poly.type
_entity_poly.pdbx_seq_one_letter_code
_entity_poly.pdbx_strand_id
1 'polypeptide(L)'
;MFKVLEWQVMRLEAKAQSPPACPPLRLITNTASCRMVFKKRLSDCSLVGARLLLVLEALLWALTDAQLVAALHFCQSLADLNEINKTAVPPSPTRTQLRVDEAAIFRNHDVVESSYHLFCTRLDLHLCDDMDPKESRSGYTPLQGGGALHVVLERLLLDYYPMHRVGSTRQHWPRYTEPSADRRVWLQQLVSGKEHCACLLLRLGSFAVHEVCSAGRGHLGPRRCVASEQQQGEAFHLEWGHFFGHPRPYVFVHIGPTFIRLDLPTLLWAHAFLQSVRKCMSEGGGRSSDLPIMAVRIEALLPKVCLSGVCGSGNQDPLGAATGGAEMHLRASRVVATNLRLGEAHLGECLEALSAGPLLFETSRFPWRPNDPRPISESLLHRCLGSTWDIWSLHLNPFWAEFVRRCGNASASISCSCNEPASRSGPPWGVLGGP
;
A
#
# COMPACT_ATOMS: atom_id res chain seq x y z
N MET A 1 -8.10 -27.19 22.76
CA MET A 1 -8.42 -28.20 21.72
C MET A 1 -7.68 -27.82 20.44
N PHE A 2 -7.00 -28.79 19.82
CA PHE A 2 -6.28 -28.59 18.55
C PHE A 2 -6.97 -29.41 17.46
N LYS A 3 -7.26 -28.79 16.33
CA LYS A 3 -7.86 -29.43 15.15
C LYS A 3 -7.06 -29.01 13.92
N VAL A 4 -6.86 -29.94 13.00
CA VAL A 4 -6.20 -29.68 11.72
C VAL A 4 -7.09 -30.24 10.62
N LEU A 5 -7.36 -29.42 9.61
CA LEU A 5 -8.04 -29.81 8.38
C LEU A 5 -7.03 -29.66 7.25
N GLU A 6 -6.85 -30.69 6.43
CA GLU A 6 -5.95 -30.65 5.27
C GLU A 6 -6.70 -31.08 4.03
N TRP A 7 -6.39 -30.45 2.90
CA TRP A 7 -6.98 -30.79 1.61
C TRP A 7 -5.98 -30.63 0.48
N GLN A 8 -6.16 -31.44 -0.56
CA GLN A 8 -5.37 -31.35 -1.79
C GLN A 8 -5.95 -30.36 -2.78
N VAL A 9 -7.28 -30.32 -2.93
CA VAL A 9 -7.99 -29.37 -3.78
C VAL A 9 -9.29 -28.97 -3.10
N MET A 10 -9.55 -27.67 -2.98
CA MET A 10 -10.84 -27.13 -2.54
C MET A 10 -11.28 -26.03 -3.49
N ARG A 11 -12.51 -26.15 -3.98
CA ARG A 11 -13.20 -25.12 -4.76
C ARG A 11 -14.30 -24.50 -3.91
N LEU A 12 -14.18 -23.19 -3.67
CA LEU A 12 -15.20 -22.38 -3.02
C LEU A 12 -15.82 -21.45 -4.05
N GLU A 13 -17.15 -21.41 -4.11
CA GLU A 13 -17.89 -20.56 -5.04
C GLU A 13 -18.89 -19.72 -4.25
N ALA A 14 -18.74 -18.40 -4.27
CA ALA A 14 -19.66 -17.46 -3.65
C ALA A 14 -20.54 -16.80 -4.71
N LYS A 15 -21.86 -16.82 -4.48
CA LYS A 15 -22.89 -16.26 -5.37
C LYS A 15 -23.82 -15.35 -4.57
N ALA A 16 -24.14 -14.19 -5.10
CA ALA A 16 -25.20 -13.35 -4.55
C ALA A 16 -26.56 -14.03 -4.80
N GLN A 17 -27.37 -14.20 -3.75
CA GLN A 17 -28.72 -14.77 -3.85
C GLN A 17 -29.79 -13.72 -4.17
N SER A 18 -29.56 -12.46 -3.82
CA SER A 18 -30.46 -11.33 -4.08
C SER A 18 -29.95 -10.47 -5.24
N PRO A 19 -30.84 -9.81 -6.01
CA PRO A 19 -30.43 -8.86 -7.03
C PRO A 19 -29.64 -7.68 -6.41
N PRO A 20 -28.68 -7.08 -7.14
CA PRO A 20 -28.28 -7.41 -8.51
C PRO A 20 -27.46 -8.70 -8.62
N ALA A 21 -27.68 -9.45 -9.71
CA ALA A 21 -26.91 -10.67 -9.99
C ALA A 21 -25.43 -10.30 -10.24
N CYS A 22 -24.58 -10.60 -9.28
CA CYS A 22 -23.13 -10.42 -9.40
C CYS A 22 -22.48 -11.68 -10.01
N PRO A 23 -21.39 -11.55 -10.78
CA PRO A 23 -20.65 -12.71 -11.26
C PRO A 23 -20.15 -13.56 -10.07
N PRO A 24 -20.16 -14.90 -10.19
CA PRO A 24 -19.73 -15.77 -9.11
C PRO A 24 -18.24 -15.61 -8.82
N LEU A 25 -17.88 -15.51 -7.55
CA LEU A 25 -16.49 -15.52 -7.11
C LEU A 25 -16.06 -16.96 -6.90
N ARG A 26 -15.00 -17.38 -7.58
CA ARG A 26 -14.46 -18.74 -7.48
C ARG A 26 -13.06 -18.69 -6.90
N LEU A 27 -12.85 -19.43 -5.83
CA LEU A 27 -11.54 -19.61 -5.21
C LEU A 27 -11.18 -21.09 -5.33
N ILE A 28 -10.06 -21.38 -5.98
CA ILE A 28 -9.50 -22.74 -6.05
C ILE A 28 -8.19 -22.71 -5.29
N THR A 29 -8.09 -23.55 -4.27
CA THR A 29 -6.86 -23.74 -3.51
C THR A 29 -6.33 -25.14 -3.77
N ASN A 30 -5.03 -25.24 -4.03
CA ASN A 30 -4.29 -26.48 -4.02
C ASN A 30 -3.56 -26.64 -2.68
N THR A 31 -3.33 -27.89 -2.27
CA THR A 31 -2.53 -28.31 -1.10
C THR A 31 -2.52 -27.29 0.04
N ALA A 32 -3.54 -27.32 0.88
CA ALA A 32 -3.70 -26.36 1.95
C ALA A 32 -4.10 -27.03 3.27
N SER A 33 -3.78 -26.34 4.36
CA SER A 33 -4.13 -26.77 5.71
C SER A 33 -4.73 -25.63 6.51
N CYS A 34 -5.75 -25.93 7.30
CA CYS A 34 -6.33 -25.04 8.28
C CYS A 34 -6.11 -25.62 9.68
N ARG A 35 -5.33 -24.92 10.50
CA ARG A 35 -5.04 -25.28 11.88
C ARG A 35 -5.90 -24.43 12.80
N MET A 36 -6.66 -25.07 13.67
CA MET A 36 -7.59 -24.42 14.59
C MET A 36 -7.22 -24.75 16.03
N VAL A 37 -7.07 -23.73 16.86
CA VAL A 37 -6.83 -23.87 18.29
C VAL A 37 -7.95 -23.15 19.03
N PHE A 38 -8.68 -23.89 19.85
CA PHE A 38 -9.76 -23.35 20.68
C PHE A 38 -9.39 -23.43 22.15
N LYS A 39 -9.44 -22.28 22.83
CA LYS A 39 -9.36 -22.15 24.28
C LYS A 39 -10.79 -22.06 24.81
N LYS A 40 -11.18 -23.07 25.60
CA LYS A 40 -12.51 -23.17 26.20
C LYS A 40 -12.42 -23.03 27.71
N ARG A 41 -13.43 -22.42 28.31
CA ARG A 41 -13.59 -22.37 29.76
C ARG A 41 -13.98 -23.76 30.27
N LEU A 42 -13.38 -24.21 31.37
CA LEU A 42 -13.60 -25.56 31.89
C LEU A 42 -15.00 -25.74 32.51
N SER A 43 -15.58 -24.68 33.06
CA SER A 43 -16.86 -24.76 33.77
C SER A 43 -18.07 -24.96 32.86
N ASP A 44 -18.07 -24.36 31.67
CA ASP A 44 -19.23 -24.33 30.77
C ASP A 44 -18.87 -24.68 29.31
N CYS A 45 -17.62 -25.01 29.02
CA CYS A 45 -17.10 -25.25 27.67
C CYS A 45 -17.28 -24.06 26.69
N SER A 46 -17.57 -22.86 27.18
CA SER A 46 -17.68 -21.65 26.37
C SER A 46 -16.34 -21.30 25.71
N LEU A 47 -16.39 -20.78 24.49
CA LEU A 47 -15.20 -20.37 23.75
C LEU A 47 -14.66 -19.07 24.32
N VAL A 48 -13.45 -19.11 24.89
CA VAL A 48 -12.76 -17.93 25.43
C VAL A 48 -11.90 -17.27 24.35
N GLY A 49 -11.30 -18.06 23.47
CA GLY A 49 -10.51 -17.55 22.37
C GLY A 49 -10.22 -18.61 21.31
N ALA A 50 -9.96 -18.15 20.09
CA ALA A 50 -9.66 -19.01 18.96
C ALA A 50 -8.46 -18.48 18.18
N ARG A 51 -7.57 -19.40 17.78
CA ARG A 51 -6.50 -19.12 16.81
C ARG A 51 -6.74 -19.97 15.58
N LEU A 52 -6.96 -19.33 14.44
CA LEU A 52 -7.20 -19.98 13.15
C LEU A 52 -6.04 -19.63 12.21
N LEU A 53 -5.39 -20.63 11.64
CA LEU A 53 -4.29 -20.45 10.70
C LEU A 53 -4.56 -21.22 9.42
N LEU A 54 -4.79 -20.51 8.33
CA LEU A 54 -4.89 -21.03 6.98
C LEU A 54 -3.52 -20.95 6.30
N VAL A 55 -3.02 -22.07 5.81
CA VAL A 55 -1.76 -22.16 5.05
C VAL A 55 -2.09 -22.61 3.64
N LEU A 56 -1.74 -21.77 2.67
CA LEU A 56 -1.89 -22.01 1.23
C LEU A 56 -0.50 -22.10 0.60
N GLU A 57 -0.28 -23.09 -0.26
CA GLU A 57 0.96 -23.20 -1.02
C GLU A 57 1.01 -22.14 -2.12
N ALA A 58 0.08 -22.20 -3.08
CA ALA A 58 -0.06 -21.20 -4.12
C ALA A 58 -1.53 -20.79 -4.28
N LEU A 59 -1.76 -19.54 -4.64
CA LEU A 59 -3.08 -19.05 -5.01
C LEU A 59 -2.98 -18.34 -6.36
N LEU A 60 -3.80 -18.78 -7.32
CA LEU A 60 -3.98 -18.11 -8.60
C LEU A 60 -5.39 -17.52 -8.63
N TRP A 61 -5.48 -16.21 -8.85
CA TRP A 61 -6.75 -15.54 -8.99
C TRP A 61 -6.76 -14.67 -10.23
N ALA A 62 -7.75 -14.87 -11.10
CA ALA A 62 -7.99 -14.04 -12.25
C ALA A 62 -9.35 -13.37 -12.06
N LEU A 63 -9.37 -12.04 -12.09
CA LEU A 63 -10.55 -11.22 -11.83
C LEU A 63 -10.76 -10.23 -12.97
N THR A 64 -11.98 -10.22 -13.51
CA THR A 64 -12.48 -9.08 -14.28
C THR A 64 -12.86 -7.93 -13.35
N ASP A 65 -13.17 -6.75 -13.88
CA ASP A 65 -13.69 -5.62 -13.10
C ASP A 65 -15.01 -5.96 -12.39
N ALA A 66 -15.95 -6.62 -13.07
CA ALA A 66 -17.20 -7.07 -12.50
C ALA A 66 -16.98 -8.07 -11.34
N GLN A 67 -16.01 -8.99 -11.49
CA GLN A 67 -15.63 -9.92 -10.42
C GLN A 67 -14.94 -9.21 -9.26
N LEU A 68 -14.07 -8.23 -9.52
CA LEU A 68 -13.43 -7.45 -8.47
C LEU A 68 -14.47 -6.64 -7.68
N VAL A 69 -15.43 -6.02 -8.36
CA VAL A 69 -16.53 -5.29 -7.72
C VAL A 69 -17.41 -6.24 -6.89
N ALA A 70 -17.74 -7.42 -7.42
CA ALA A 70 -18.46 -8.44 -6.66
C ALA A 70 -17.69 -8.87 -5.39
N ALA A 71 -16.36 -9.01 -5.48
CA ALA A 71 -15.50 -9.29 -4.33
C ALA A 71 -15.52 -8.17 -3.28
N LEU A 72 -15.50 -6.90 -3.72
CA LEU A 72 -15.60 -5.75 -2.81
C LEU A 72 -16.95 -5.70 -2.10
N HIS A 73 -18.06 -5.89 -2.82
CA HIS A 73 -19.40 -5.97 -2.21
C HIS A 73 -19.52 -7.15 -1.24
N PHE A 74 -18.92 -8.30 -1.58
CA PHE A 74 -18.88 -9.45 -0.67
C PHE A 74 -18.11 -9.14 0.62
N CYS A 75 -16.94 -8.53 0.51
CA CYS A 75 -16.17 -8.07 1.68
C CYS A 75 -16.94 -7.06 2.54
N GLN A 76 -17.66 -6.13 1.90
CA GLN A 76 -18.47 -5.14 2.61
C GLN A 76 -19.66 -5.78 3.34
N SER A 77 -20.36 -6.73 2.69
CA SER A 77 -21.43 -7.51 3.33
C SER A 77 -20.93 -8.31 4.54
N LEU A 78 -19.73 -8.90 4.45
CA LEU A 78 -19.09 -9.57 5.60
C LEU A 78 -18.73 -8.59 6.72
N ALA A 79 -18.28 -7.38 6.38
CA ALA A 79 -17.96 -6.35 7.36
C ALA A 79 -19.22 -5.87 8.11
N ASP A 80 -20.33 -5.66 7.39
CA ASP A 80 -21.62 -5.24 7.96
C ASP A 80 -22.19 -6.31 8.91
N LEU A 81 -22.11 -7.60 8.51
CA LEU A 81 -22.47 -8.73 9.38
C LEU A 81 -21.65 -8.75 10.67
N ASN A 82 -20.39 -8.34 10.59
CA ASN A 82 -19.52 -8.25 11.76
C ASN A 82 -19.90 -7.06 12.64
N GLU A 83 -20.29 -5.91 12.08
CA GLU A 83 -20.73 -4.73 12.84
C GLU A 83 -21.95 -5.00 13.72
N ILE A 84 -22.92 -5.78 13.24
CA ILE A 84 -24.10 -6.21 14.00
C ILE A 84 -23.67 -6.98 15.27
N ASN A 85 -22.54 -7.67 15.23
CA ASN A 85 -21.99 -8.44 16.34
C ASN A 85 -21.00 -7.66 17.24
N LYS A 86 -20.63 -6.40 16.90
CA LYS A 86 -19.64 -5.59 17.64
C LYS A 86 -20.16 -4.91 18.91
N THR A 87 -21.45 -5.00 19.24
CA THR A 87 -22.06 -4.27 20.37
C THR A 87 -21.72 -4.83 21.76
N ALA A 88 -21.01 -5.96 21.86
CA ALA A 88 -20.56 -6.52 23.12
C ALA A 88 -19.04 -6.61 23.19
N VAL A 89 -18.41 -5.74 24.00
CA VAL A 89 -17.06 -6.01 24.52
C VAL A 89 -17.21 -7.24 25.42
N PRO A 90 -16.58 -8.39 25.11
CA PRO A 90 -16.63 -9.53 26.01
C PRO A 90 -15.99 -9.11 27.35
N PRO A 91 -16.57 -9.49 28.50
CA PRO A 91 -15.96 -9.19 29.79
C PRO A 91 -14.53 -9.72 29.81
N SER A 92 -13.60 -8.87 30.27
CA SER A 92 -12.19 -9.22 30.37
C SER A 92 -12.04 -10.53 31.16
N PRO A 93 -11.32 -11.54 30.62
CA PRO A 93 -11.18 -12.80 31.33
C PRO A 93 -10.38 -12.57 32.61
N THR A 94 -10.99 -12.87 33.76
CA THR A 94 -10.30 -12.90 35.06
C THR A 94 -9.17 -13.91 34.98
N ARG A 95 -7.92 -13.43 34.97
CA ARG A 95 -6.73 -14.28 34.88
C ARG A 95 -6.60 -15.06 36.20
N THR A 96 -7.00 -16.32 36.19
CA THR A 96 -6.65 -17.27 37.24
C THR A 96 -5.15 -17.50 37.20
N GLN A 97 -4.44 -17.17 38.28
CA GLN A 97 -3.00 -17.42 38.39
C GLN A 97 -2.78 -18.94 38.50
N LEU A 98 -2.29 -19.55 37.42
CA LEU A 98 -1.72 -20.89 37.46
C LEU A 98 -0.39 -20.85 38.23
N ARG A 99 -0.05 -21.96 38.91
CA ARG A 99 1.29 -22.15 39.49
C ARG A 99 2.35 -22.04 38.40
N VAL A 100 3.46 -21.38 38.73
CA VAL A 100 4.50 -20.92 37.78
C VAL A 100 5.10 -22.05 36.94
N ASP A 101 5.22 -23.26 37.51
CA ASP A 101 5.84 -24.42 36.84
C ASP A 101 4.92 -25.09 35.80
N GLU A 102 3.62 -25.17 36.04
CA GLU A 102 2.65 -25.68 35.05
C GLU A 102 2.47 -24.67 33.90
N ALA A 103 2.53 -23.37 34.21
CA ALA A 103 2.35 -22.30 33.25
C ALA A 103 3.42 -22.30 32.13
N ALA A 104 4.65 -22.75 32.41
CA ALA A 104 5.74 -22.76 31.44
C ALA A 104 5.51 -23.75 30.28
N ILE A 105 5.00 -24.95 30.60
CA ILE A 105 4.75 -26.03 29.61
C ILE A 105 3.58 -25.64 28.68
N PHE A 106 2.54 -25.00 29.23
CA PHE A 106 1.37 -24.57 28.46
C PHE A 106 1.56 -23.23 27.75
N ARG A 107 2.59 -22.45 28.07
CA ARG A 107 2.82 -21.11 27.50
C ARG A 107 2.92 -21.11 25.98
N ASN A 108 3.56 -22.14 25.40
CA ASN A 108 3.70 -22.28 23.95
C ASN A 108 2.38 -22.63 23.24
N HIS A 109 1.41 -23.12 23.99
CA HIS A 109 0.13 -23.61 23.49
C HIS A 109 -1.04 -22.71 23.88
N ASP A 110 -0.78 -21.66 24.66
CA ASP A 110 -1.81 -20.75 25.13
C ASP A 110 -2.32 -19.84 24.00
N VAL A 111 -3.63 -19.61 24.01
CA VAL A 111 -4.28 -18.62 23.15
C VAL A 111 -4.41 -17.35 23.99
N VAL A 112 -3.45 -16.43 23.78
CA VAL A 112 -3.36 -15.13 24.48
C VAL A 112 -4.54 -14.25 24.11
N GLU A 113 -4.82 -14.14 22.80
CA GLU A 113 -5.97 -13.43 22.24
C GLU A 113 -6.49 -14.20 21.02
N SER A 114 -7.75 -13.95 20.64
CA SER A 114 -8.31 -14.50 19.41
C SER A 114 -7.60 -13.92 18.19
N SER A 115 -7.27 -14.75 17.21
CA SER A 115 -6.54 -14.33 16.03
C SER A 115 -6.80 -15.22 14.82
N TYR A 116 -6.80 -14.61 13.64
CA TYR A 116 -7.03 -15.28 12.35
C TYR A 116 -5.86 -14.97 11.44
N HIS A 117 -5.28 -16.01 10.86
CA HIS A 117 -4.04 -15.93 10.12
C HIS A 117 -4.20 -16.61 8.76
N LEU A 118 -3.71 -15.98 7.71
CA LEU A 118 -3.50 -16.57 6.40
C LEU A 118 -2.02 -16.45 6.05
N PHE A 119 -1.40 -17.58 5.73
CA PHE A 119 -0.09 -17.63 5.12
C PHE A 119 -0.22 -18.23 3.73
N CYS A 120 0.21 -17.49 2.71
CA CYS A 120 0.25 -17.95 1.33
C CYS A 120 1.68 -17.79 0.80
N THR A 121 2.28 -18.87 0.29
CA THR A 121 3.68 -18.79 -0.20
C THR A 121 3.76 -17.90 -1.43
N ARG A 122 2.77 -17.97 -2.32
CA ARG A 122 2.70 -17.16 -3.54
C ARG A 122 1.26 -16.91 -3.97
N LEU A 123 0.92 -15.65 -4.23
CA LEU A 123 -0.31 -15.21 -4.88
C LEU A 123 0.03 -14.66 -6.28
N ASP A 124 -0.53 -15.28 -7.32
CA ASP A 124 -0.56 -14.75 -8.68
C ASP A 124 -1.95 -14.19 -8.96
N LEU A 125 -2.06 -12.87 -9.09
CA LEU A 125 -3.29 -12.15 -9.36
C LEU A 125 -3.25 -11.56 -10.78
N HIS A 126 -4.21 -11.95 -11.60
CA HIS A 126 -4.43 -11.41 -12.94
C HIS A 126 -5.67 -10.51 -12.92
N LEU A 127 -5.49 -9.22 -13.18
CA LEU A 127 -6.60 -8.30 -13.42
C LEU A 127 -6.78 -8.17 -14.92
N CYS A 128 -7.93 -8.59 -15.41
CA CYS A 128 -8.24 -8.63 -16.84
C CYS A 128 -9.36 -7.65 -17.17
N ASP A 129 -9.34 -7.11 -18.38
CA ASP A 129 -10.50 -6.41 -18.91
C ASP A 129 -11.66 -7.38 -19.17
N ASP A 130 -12.87 -6.96 -18.81
CA ASP A 130 -14.13 -7.61 -19.18
C ASP A 130 -14.58 -6.98 -20.50
N MET A 131 -14.04 -7.46 -21.62
CA MET A 131 -14.37 -6.92 -22.94
C MET A 131 -15.37 -7.83 -23.65
N ASP A 132 -16.53 -7.29 -24.01
CA ASP A 132 -17.30 -7.80 -25.14
C ASP A 132 -16.49 -7.45 -26.42
N PRO A 133 -16.30 -8.35 -27.42
CA PRO A 133 -15.38 -8.13 -28.55
C PRO A 133 -15.65 -6.91 -29.44
N LYS A 134 -16.72 -6.14 -29.16
CA LYS A 134 -17.19 -5.00 -29.95
C LYS A 134 -16.84 -3.64 -29.34
N GLU A 135 -16.45 -3.58 -28.07
CA GLU A 135 -16.10 -2.34 -27.39
C GLU A 135 -14.59 -2.34 -27.08
N SER A 136 -13.96 -1.15 -27.11
CA SER A 136 -12.58 -0.97 -26.67
C SER A 136 -12.54 -0.03 -25.49
N ARG A 137 -11.91 -0.42 -24.38
CA ARG A 137 -11.79 0.40 -23.16
C ARG A 137 -10.91 1.65 -23.34
N SER A 138 -10.06 1.65 -24.36
CA SER A 138 -9.15 2.77 -24.66
C SER A 138 -9.07 3.04 -26.15
N GLY A 139 -9.04 4.32 -26.52
CA GLY A 139 -8.69 4.77 -27.87
C GLY A 139 -7.19 4.66 -28.18
N TYR A 140 -6.36 4.31 -27.19
CA TYR A 140 -4.92 4.12 -27.37
C TYR A 140 -4.65 2.80 -28.08
N THR A 141 -4.04 2.85 -29.27
CA THR A 141 -3.87 1.71 -30.19
C THR A 141 -3.31 0.46 -29.51
N PRO A 142 -2.26 0.53 -28.65
CA PRO A 142 -1.74 -0.64 -27.95
C PRO A 142 -2.71 -1.33 -26.98
N LEU A 143 -3.80 -0.68 -26.57
CA LEU A 143 -4.79 -1.22 -25.61
C LEU A 143 -6.16 -1.52 -26.27
N GLN A 144 -6.28 -1.37 -27.60
CA GLN A 144 -7.54 -1.61 -28.30
C GLN A 144 -8.06 -3.06 -28.17
N GLY A 145 -7.15 -4.03 -28.12
CA GLY A 145 -7.46 -5.45 -27.94
C GLY A 145 -7.64 -5.90 -26.48
N GLY A 146 -7.75 -4.95 -25.55
CA GLY A 146 -7.78 -5.21 -24.11
C GLY A 146 -6.39 -5.37 -23.49
N GLY A 147 -6.36 -5.29 -22.16
CA GLY A 147 -5.16 -5.41 -21.34
C GLY A 147 -5.36 -6.34 -20.15
N ALA A 148 -4.24 -6.89 -19.67
CA ALA A 148 -4.19 -7.63 -18.41
C ALA A 148 -2.98 -7.20 -17.58
N LEU A 149 -3.22 -6.93 -16.29
CA LEU A 149 -2.18 -6.63 -15.31
C LEU A 149 -1.91 -7.88 -14.46
N HIS A 150 -0.63 -8.24 -14.32
CA HIS A 150 -0.21 -9.37 -13.50
C HIS A 150 0.53 -8.90 -12.25
N VAL A 151 -0.01 -9.26 -11.09
CA VAL A 151 0.52 -8.96 -9.76
C VAL A 151 0.96 -10.27 -9.10
N VAL A 152 2.19 -10.30 -8.58
CA VAL A 152 2.75 -11.43 -7.86
C VAL A 152 3.11 -10.98 -6.45
N LEU A 153 2.57 -11.66 -5.44
CA LEU A 153 2.92 -11.45 -4.05
C LEU A 153 3.57 -12.73 -3.49
N GLU A 154 4.74 -12.63 -2.89
CA GLU A 154 5.41 -13.77 -2.27
C GLU A 154 5.45 -13.63 -0.76
N ARG A 155 5.29 -14.78 -0.07
CA ARG A 155 5.19 -14.88 1.39
C ARG A 155 4.14 -13.92 1.96
N LEU A 156 2.94 -13.97 1.38
CA LEU A 156 1.78 -13.22 1.83
C LEU A 156 1.35 -13.70 3.21
N LEU A 157 1.37 -12.79 4.19
CA LEU A 157 0.89 -12.99 5.55
C LEU A 157 -0.24 -12.01 5.81
N LEU A 158 -1.40 -12.52 6.21
CA LEU A 158 -2.51 -11.71 6.71
C LEU A 158 -2.82 -12.14 8.14
N ASP A 159 -2.75 -11.21 9.08
CA ASP A 159 -3.06 -11.48 10.49
C ASP A 159 -4.15 -10.52 10.97
N TYR A 160 -5.23 -11.07 11.50
CA TYR A 160 -6.33 -10.30 12.04
C TYR A 160 -6.53 -10.60 13.53
N TYR A 161 -6.47 -9.55 14.34
CA TYR A 161 -6.69 -9.56 15.78
C TYR A 161 -7.92 -8.70 16.07
N PRO A 162 -9.11 -9.29 16.27
CA PRO A 162 -10.35 -8.54 16.42
C PRO A 162 -10.40 -7.70 17.70
N MET A 163 -9.73 -8.11 18.78
CA MET A 163 -9.85 -7.51 20.12
C MET A 163 -8.48 -7.38 20.80
N HIS A 164 -7.54 -6.71 20.16
CA HIS A 164 -6.22 -6.48 20.73
C HIS A 164 -6.27 -5.42 21.82
N ARG A 165 -5.63 -5.68 22.97
CA ARG A 165 -5.52 -4.71 24.05
C ARG A 165 -4.46 -3.67 23.71
N VAL A 166 -4.87 -2.42 23.65
CA VAL A 166 -4.00 -1.29 23.36
C VAL A 166 -2.90 -1.17 24.42
N GLY A 167 -1.67 -0.92 23.98
CA GLY A 167 -0.49 -0.82 24.85
C GLY A 167 0.07 -2.16 25.34
N SER A 168 -0.55 -3.30 25.02
CA SER A 168 0.01 -4.62 25.30
C SER A 168 1.14 -4.99 24.33
N THR A 169 1.97 -5.95 24.72
CA THR A 169 3.04 -6.46 23.86
C THR A 169 2.48 -7.22 22.66
N ARG A 170 3.18 -7.13 21.52
CA ARG A 170 2.87 -7.86 20.29
C ARG A 170 3.83 -9.04 20.05
N GLN A 171 4.64 -9.41 21.04
CA GLN A 171 5.65 -10.48 20.90
C GLN A 171 5.05 -11.87 20.63
N HIS A 172 3.79 -12.12 21.01
CA HIS A 172 3.09 -13.37 20.72
C HIS A 172 2.50 -13.42 19.30
N TRP A 173 2.53 -12.31 18.56
CA TRP A 173 2.05 -12.29 17.19
C TRP A 173 3.00 -13.08 16.28
N PRO A 174 2.51 -14.06 15.50
CA PRO A 174 3.38 -14.93 14.71
C PRO A 174 4.27 -14.13 13.76
N ARG A 175 5.60 -14.32 13.91
CA ARG A 175 6.63 -13.69 13.05
C ARG A 175 6.53 -12.16 13.01
N TYR A 176 5.90 -11.50 13.98
CA TYR A 176 5.78 -10.05 13.98
C TYR A 176 7.11 -9.41 14.37
N THR A 177 7.52 -8.42 13.58
CA THR A 177 8.64 -7.53 13.88
C THR A 177 8.15 -6.10 13.76
N GLU A 178 8.62 -5.22 14.65
CA GLU A 178 8.31 -3.79 14.54
C GLU A 178 8.90 -3.27 13.22
N PRO A 179 8.07 -2.74 12.29
CA PRO A 179 8.55 -2.35 10.96
C PRO A 179 9.36 -1.04 10.98
N SER A 180 9.17 -0.19 11.99
CA SER A 180 9.86 1.10 12.13
C SER A 180 9.80 1.58 13.57
N ALA A 181 10.89 2.16 14.08
CA ALA A 181 10.88 2.77 15.42
C ALA A 181 9.92 3.96 15.50
N ASP A 182 9.80 4.73 14.41
CA ASP A 182 8.95 5.93 14.36
C ASP A 182 7.47 5.59 14.32
N ARG A 183 7.13 4.41 13.78
CA ARG A 183 5.77 3.88 13.85
C ARG A 183 5.31 3.76 15.30
N ARG A 184 6.15 3.24 16.19
CA ARG A 184 5.79 3.06 17.61
C ARG A 184 5.45 4.41 18.25
N VAL A 185 6.31 5.41 18.04
CA VAL A 185 6.10 6.77 18.53
C VAL A 185 4.82 7.37 17.95
N TRP A 186 4.59 7.19 16.65
CA TRP A 186 3.38 7.66 15.96
C TRP A 186 2.11 6.99 16.49
N LEU A 187 2.11 5.67 16.68
CA LEU A 187 0.96 4.94 17.20
C LEU A 187 0.64 5.33 18.64
N GLN A 188 1.65 5.61 19.47
CA GLN A 188 1.47 6.09 20.84
C GLN A 188 0.66 7.39 20.91
N GLN A 189 0.86 8.31 19.94
CA GLN A 189 0.06 9.54 19.85
C GLN A 189 -1.42 9.27 19.60
N LEU A 190 -1.74 8.15 18.96
CA LEU A 190 -3.11 7.76 18.66
C LEU A 190 -3.76 6.96 19.78
N VAL A 191 -3.01 6.43 20.74
CA VAL A 191 -3.50 5.40 21.67
C VAL A 191 -4.13 5.98 22.95
N SER A 192 -3.89 7.25 23.28
CA SER A 192 -4.41 7.86 24.52
C SER A 192 -5.94 7.69 24.67
N GLY A 193 -6.37 7.22 25.85
CA GLY A 193 -7.79 7.00 26.19
C GLY A 193 -8.46 5.78 25.54
N LYS A 194 -7.70 4.90 24.86
CA LYS A 194 -8.23 3.72 24.17
C LYS A 194 -7.80 2.42 24.84
N GLU A 195 -8.72 1.49 25.00
CA GLU A 195 -8.46 0.21 25.67
C GLU A 195 -8.24 -0.95 24.71
N HIS A 196 -9.06 -1.04 23.65
CA HIS A 196 -9.06 -2.16 22.71
C HIS A 196 -9.10 -1.66 21.27
N CYS A 197 -8.50 -2.42 20.35
CA CYS A 197 -8.59 -2.20 18.92
C CYS A 197 -8.69 -3.51 18.12
N ALA A 198 -9.38 -3.45 17.00
CA ALA A 198 -9.19 -4.42 15.93
C ALA A 198 -7.91 -4.05 15.17
N CYS A 199 -7.08 -5.02 14.84
CA CYS A 199 -5.86 -4.85 14.06
C CYS A 199 -5.83 -5.86 12.91
N LEU A 200 -5.59 -5.38 11.69
CA LEU A 200 -5.35 -6.19 10.50
C LEU A 200 -3.96 -5.88 9.96
N LEU A 201 -3.13 -6.90 9.82
CA LEU A 201 -1.78 -6.80 9.27
C LEU A 201 -1.71 -7.54 7.95
N LEU A 202 -1.15 -6.89 6.94
CA LEU A 202 -0.81 -7.46 5.64
C LEU A 202 0.69 -7.31 5.43
N ARG A 203 1.41 -8.42 5.31
CA ARG A 203 2.88 -8.43 5.22
C ARG A 203 3.32 -9.29 4.04
N LEU A 204 4.26 -8.79 3.25
CA LEU A 204 4.77 -9.46 2.06
C LEU A 204 6.28 -9.63 2.17
N GLY A 205 6.80 -10.79 1.78
CA GLY A 205 8.24 -11.00 1.65
C GLY A 205 8.80 -10.31 0.41
N SER A 206 8.08 -10.42 -0.72
CA SER A 206 8.40 -9.71 -1.97
C SER A 206 7.10 -9.42 -2.72
N PHE A 207 7.13 -8.45 -3.63
CA PHE A 207 6.04 -8.20 -4.55
C PHE A 207 6.54 -7.70 -5.90
N ALA A 208 5.79 -8.00 -6.95
CA ALA A 208 6.04 -7.52 -8.29
C ALA A 208 4.71 -7.28 -9.03
N VAL A 209 4.62 -6.15 -9.69
CA VAL A 209 3.58 -5.80 -10.66
C VAL A 209 4.26 -5.72 -12.01
N HIS A 210 3.70 -6.42 -12.98
CA HIS A 210 4.17 -6.42 -14.36
C HIS A 210 3.44 -5.37 -15.19
N GLU A 211 4.13 -4.84 -16.20
CA GLU A 211 3.53 -3.99 -17.23
C GLU A 211 2.33 -4.70 -17.86
N VAL A 212 1.32 -3.92 -18.26
CA VAL A 212 0.11 -4.45 -18.88
C VAL A 212 0.45 -5.17 -20.19
N CYS A 213 0.02 -6.42 -20.29
CA CYS A 213 0.07 -7.18 -21.53
C CYS A 213 -1.13 -6.85 -22.41
N SER A 214 -0.90 -6.67 -23.71
CA SER A 214 -1.97 -6.57 -24.72
C SER A 214 -1.71 -7.51 -25.88
N ALA A 215 -2.76 -7.88 -26.60
CA ALA A 215 -2.73 -8.88 -27.69
C ALA A 215 -1.78 -8.55 -28.86
N GLY A 216 -1.18 -7.34 -28.90
CA GLY A 216 -0.26 -6.89 -29.94
C GLY A 216 1.23 -6.86 -29.56
N ARG A 217 1.62 -7.14 -28.30
CA ARG A 217 3.04 -7.14 -27.91
C ARG A 217 3.69 -8.51 -28.13
N GLY A 218 4.43 -8.62 -29.23
CA GLY A 218 5.26 -9.79 -29.54
C GLY A 218 6.53 -9.92 -28.67
N HIS A 219 6.82 -11.17 -28.32
CA HIS A 219 8.12 -11.79 -27.99
C HIS A 219 8.92 -11.39 -26.73
N LEU A 220 8.65 -10.25 -26.08
CA LEU A 220 9.27 -9.94 -24.77
C LEU A 220 8.19 -9.99 -23.69
N GLY A 221 8.31 -10.95 -22.77
CA GLY A 221 7.42 -11.06 -21.61
C GLY A 221 7.35 -9.74 -20.82
N PRO A 222 6.23 -9.49 -20.11
CA PRO A 222 6.01 -8.20 -19.49
C PRO A 222 7.09 -7.90 -18.45
N ARG A 223 7.66 -6.70 -18.52
CA ARG A 223 8.67 -6.26 -17.56
C ARG A 223 7.98 -5.93 -16.24
N ARG A 224 8.72 -6.02 -15.13
CA ARG A 224 8.25 -5.51 -13.85
C ARG A 224 8.21 -3.98 -13.91
N CYS A 225 7.03 -3.39 -13.66
CA CYS A 225 6.85 -1.95 -13.54
C CYS A 225 6.97 -1.50 -12.08
N VAL A 226 6.43 -2.25 -11.12
CA VAL A 226 6.59 -1.96 -9.69
C VAL A 226 7.08 -3.22 -8.99
N ALA A 227 8.20 -3.17 -8.27
CA ALA A 227 8.59 -4.32 -7.47
C ALA A 227 9.48 -3.94 -6.29
N SER A 228 9.42 -4.79 -5.26
CA SER A 228 10.41 -4.80 -4.19
C SER A 228 11.78 -5.21 -4.73
N GLU A 229 12.82 -4.47 -4.34
CA GLU A 229 14.20 -4.90 -4.53
C GLU A 229 14.54 -5.94 -3.46
N GLN A 230 15.13 -7.07 -3.88
CA GLN A 230 15.31 -8.22 -3.00
C GLN A 230 16.28 -7.87 -1.87
N GLN A 231 15.74 -7.83 -0.65
CA GLN A 231 16.50 -7.71 0.60
C GLN A 231 15.99 -8.75 1.62
N GLN A 232 16.76 -8.99 2.67
CA GLN A 232 16.33 -9.83 3.78
C GLN A 232 15.22 -9.11 4.57
N GLY A 233 14.03 -9.72 4.70
CA GLY A 233 12.96 -9.21 5.55
C GLY A 233 11.58 -9.20 4.90
N GLU A 234 10.69 -8.36 5.44
CA GLU A 234 9.38 -8.03 4.87
C GLU A 234 9.54 -6.82 3.94
N ALA A 235 9.24 -6.98 2.65
CA ALA A 235 9.32 -5.89 1.68
C ALA A 235 8.14 -4.91 1.80
N PHE A 236 7.03 -5.35 2.37
CA PHE A 236 5.83 -4.56 2.55
C PHE A 236 5.13 -4.94 3.84
N HIS A 237 4.68 -3.94 4.59
CA HIS A 237 3.91 -4.10 5.81
C HIS A 237 2.81 -3.05 5.83
N LEU A 238 1.56 -3.48 5.87
CA LEU A 238 0.39 -2.64 6.10
C LEU A 238 -0.26 -3.07 7.40
N GLU A 239 -0.59 -2.10 8.24
CA GLU A 239 -1.44 -2.32 9.41
C GLU A 239 -2.61 -1.35 9.36
N TRP A 240 -3.81 -1.91 9.40
CA TRP A 240 -5.03 -1.17 9.66
C TRP A 240 -5.46 -1.44 11.09
N GLY A 241 -5.88 -0.39 11.80
CA GLY A 241 -6.43 -0.56 13.14
C GLY A 241 -7.64 0.33 13.40
N HIS A 242 -8.60 -0.21 14.15
CA HIS A 242 -9.82 0.48 14.54
C HIS A 242 -9.99 0.39 16.05
N PHE A 243 -10.05 1.55 16.71
CA PHE A 243 -10.24 1.63 18.15
C PHE A 243 -11.72 1.56 18.51
N PHE A 244 -12.09 0.68 19.43
CA PHE A 244 -13.49 0.56 19.86
C PHE A 244 -13.96 1.85 20.54
N GLY A 245 -15.21 2.25 20.27
CA GLY A 245 -15.80 3.49 20.79
C GLY A 245 -15.22 4.77 20.20
N HIS A 246 -14.37 4.69 19.17
CA HIS A 246 -13.74 5.85 18.55
C HIS A 246 -13.94 5.85 17.04
N PRO A 247 -14.32 6.98 16.43
CA PRO A 247 -14.72 7.02 15.02
C PRO A 247 -13.55 6.95 14.03
N ARG A 248 -12.31 7.21 14.47
CA ARG A 248 -11.14 7.34 13.58
C ARG A 248 -10.25 6.09 13.62
N PRO A 249 -10.25 5.25 12.57
CA PRO A 249 -9.26 4.20 12.41
C PRO A 249 -7.92 4.79 11.94
N TYR A 250 -6.89 3.96 11.93
CA TYR A 250 -5.56 4.31 11.42
C TYR A 250 -5.06 3.29 10.41
N VAL A 251 -4.17 3.75 9.54
CA VAL A 251 -3.44 2.95 8.57
C VAL A 251 -1.97 3.32 8.66
N PHE A 252 -1.13 2.34 8.92
CA PHE A 252 0.31 2.44 8.79
C PHE A 252 0.78 1.57 7.63
N VAL A 253 1.62 2.12 6.77
CA VAL A 253 2.26 1.37 5.69
C VAL A 253 3.76 1.57 5.78
N HIS A 254 4.52 0.48 5.68
CA HIS A 254 5.95 0.47 5.50
C HIS A 254 6.28 -0.28 4.21
N ILE A 255 7.07 0.35 3.36
CA ILE A 255 7.51 -0.16 2.08
C ILE A 255 9.04 -0.18 2.10
N GLY A 256 9.62 -1.34 1.88
CA GLY A 256 11.06 -1.48 1.74
C GLY A 256 11.59 -0.88 0.42
N PRO A 257 12.86 -1.14 0.09
CA PRO A 257 13.47 -0.77 -1.18
C PRO A 257 12.61 -1.24 -2.35
N THR A 258 12.18 -0.27 -3.16
CA THR A 258 11.22 -0.50 -4.23
C THR A 258 11.58 0.34 -5.43
N PHE A 259 11.42 -0.25 -6.61
CA PHE A 259 11.45 0.52 -7.85
C PHE A 259 10.06 0.61 -8.46
N ILE A 260 9.77 1.77 -9.04
CA ILE A 260 8.55 2.10 -9.76
C ILE A 260 8.99 2.65 -11.11
N ARG A 261 8.72 1.92 -12.19
CA ARG A 261 8.86 2.38 -13.56
C ARG A 261 7.49 2.85 -14.04
N LEU A 262 7.45 4.08 -14.52
CA LEU A 262 6.24 4.62 -15.14
C LEU A 262 6.27 4.31 -16.63
N ASP A 263 5.29 3.53 -17.09
CA ASP A 263 5.03 3.28 -18.49
C ASP A 263 3.61 3.75 -18.85
N LEU A 264 3.49 4.44 -19.98
CA LEU A 264 2.22 5.05 -20.41
C LEU A 264 1.08 4.02 -20.58
N PRO A 265 1.29 2.84 -21.22
CA PRO A 265 0.21 1.87 -21.38
C PRO A 265 -0.35 1.37 -20.04
N THR A 266 0.50 1.03 -19.07
CA THR A 266 0.05 0.58 -17.74
C THR A 266 -0.67 1.69 -16.99
N LEU A 267 -0.19 2.94 -17.08
CA LEU A 267 -0.86 4.08 -16.44
C LEU A 267 -2.26 4.34 -17.02
N LEU A 268 -2.38 4.35 -18.36
CA LEU A 268 -3.68 4.55 -19.03
C LEU A 268 -4.65 3.41 -18.73
N TRP A 269 -4.16 2.17 -18.79
CA TRP A 269 -4.96 0.99 -18.48
C TRP A 269 -5.42 1.00 -17.02
N ALA A 270 -4.51 1.24 -16.06
CA ALA A 270 -4.83 1.28 -14.64
C ALA A 270 -5.83 2.40 -14.32
N HIS A 271 -5.71 3.55 -14.97
CA HIS A 271 -6.68 4.65 -14.84
C HIS A 271 -8.06 4.24 -15.33
N ALA A 272 -8.17 3.67 -16.53
CA ALA A 272 -9.44 3.21 -17.10
C ALA A 272 -10.07 2.09 -16.27
N PHE A 273 -9.27 1.11 -15.82
CA PHE A 273 -9.69 0.03 -14.94
C PHE A 273 -10.26 0.58 -13.61
N LEU A 274 -9.55 1.51 -12.97
CA LEU A 274 -9.99 2.13 -11.72
C LEU A 274 -11.29 2.93 -11.89
N GLN A 275 -11.45 3.62 -13.01
CA GLN A 275 -12.70 4.30 -13.34
C GLN A 275 -13.87 3.32 -13.47
N SER A 276 -13.66 2.17 -14.14
CA SER A 276 -14.68 1.11 -14.24
C SER A 276 -15.10 0.61 -12.86
N VAL A 277 -14.13 0.23 -12.03
CA VAL A 277 -14.40 -0.23 -10.65
C VAL A 277 -15.15 0.82 -9.85
N ARG A 278 -14.74 2.10 -9.92
CA ARG A 278 -15.40 3.20 -9.21
C ARG A 278 -16.85 3.39 -9.68
N LYS A 279 -17.10 3.33 -10.98
CA LYS A 279 -18.44 3.45 -11.55
C LYS A 279 -19.35 2.33 -11.02
N CYS A 280 -18.91 1.08 -11.11
CA CYS A 280 -19.68 -0.06 -10.62
C CYS A 280 -19.93 -0.02 -9.11
N MET A 281 -18.96 0.46 -8.31
CA MET A 281 -19.15 0.66 -6.87
C MET A 281 -20.19 1.75 -6.56
N SER A 282 -20.28 2.80 -7.38
CA SER A 282 -21.24 3.90 -7.19
C SER A 282 -22.68 3.55 -7.58
N GLU A 283 -22.86 2.63 -8.54
CA GLU A 283 -24.18 2.15 -8.99
C GLU A 283 -24.88 1.26 -7.95
N GLY A 284 -24.14 0.72 -6.97
CA GLY A 284 -24.63 -0.18 -5.92
C GLY A 284 -25.42 0.46 -4.77
N GLY A 285 -25.86 1.73 -4.87
CA GLY A 285 -26.76 2.38 -3.90
C GLY A 285 -26.20 2.56 -2.49
N GLY A 286 -24.89 2.36 -2.28
CA GLY A 286 -24.23 2.60 -1.01
C GLY A 286 -24.31 4.07 -0.63
N ARG A 287 -24.89 4.37 0.55
CA ARG A 287 -24.90 5.71 1.16
C ARG A 287 -23.55 6.38 0.93
N SER A 288 -23.56 7.66 0.54
CA SER A 288 -22.43 8.55 0.75
C SER A 288 -22.23 8.73 2.27
N SER A 289 -21.84 7.68 2.98
CA SER A 289 -21.24 7.83 4.30
C SER A 289 -19.89 8.44 4.03
N ASP A 290 -19.70 9.71 4.41
CA ASP A 290 -18.39 10.33 4.49
C ASP A 290 -17.43 9.31 5.09
N LEU A 291 -16.49 8.83 4.27
CA LEU A 291 -15.51 7.84 4.71
C LEU A 291 -14.84 8.40 5.96
N PRO A 292 -14.76 7.63 7.07
CA PRO A 292 -14.21 8.15 8.30
C PRO A 292 -12.80 8.65 8.03
N ILE A 293 -12.51 9.89 8.45
CA ILE A 293 -11.17 10.48 8.31
C ILE A 293 -10.18 9.57 9.04
N MET A 294 -9.34 8.88 8.28
CA MET A 294 -8.37 7.92 8.81
C MET A 294 -7.06 8.62 9.15
N ALA A 295 -6.43 8.21 10.24
CA ALA A 295 -5.04 8.56 10.53
C ALA A 295 -4.12 7.72 9.64
N VAL A 296 -3.39 8.33 8.70
CA VAL A 296 -2.56 7.60 7.76
C VAL A 296 -1.10 8.02 7.86
N ARG A 297 -0.21 7.03 7.93
CA ARG A 297 1.24 7.20 7.82
C ARG A 297 1.82 6.14 6.90
N ILE A 298 2.58 6.58 5.90
CA ILE A 298 3.27 5.74 4.92
C ILE A 298 4.75 6.05 5.03
N GLU A 299 5.57 5.02 5.21
CA GLU A 299 7.02 5.10 5.20
C GLU A 299 7.56 4.25 4.06
N ALA A 300 8.35 4.83 3.16
CA ALA A 300 9.07 4.09 2.13
C ALA A 300 10.58 4.26 2.31
N LEU A 301 11.31 3.15 2.31
CA LEU A 301 12.77 3.12 2.38
C LEU A 301 13.35 2.90 0.99
N LEU A 302 14.33 3.73 0.63
CA LEU A 302 15.03 3.66 -0.66
C LEU A 302 14.10 3.56 -1.90
N PRO A 303 12.96 4.28 -1.99
CA PRO A 303 12.14 4.22 -3.19
C PRO A 303 12.89 4.83 -4.39
N LYS A 304 12.70 4.21 -5.54
CA LYS A 304 13.28 4.63 -6.82
C LYS A 304 12.18 4.74 -7.89
N VAL A 305 11.90 5.95 -8.34
CA VAL A 305 10.96 6.17 -9.46
C VAL A 305 11.77 6.37 -10.75
N CYS A 306 11.53 5.53 -11.75
CA CYS A 306 12.20 5.54 -13.04
C CYS A 306 11.27 6.15 -14.09
N LEU A 307 11.67 7.30 -14.63
CA LEU A 307 10.99 8.00 -15.70
C LEU A 307 11.73 7.69 -17.01
N SER A 308 11.07 7.01 -17.93
CA SER A 308 11.62 6.70 -19.26
C SER A 308 11.24 7.80 -20.26
N GLY A 309 12.13 8.13 -21.20
CA GLY A 309 11.82 9.07 -22.29
C GLY A 309 12.02 10.56 -21.98
N VAL A 310 12.68 10.91 -20.87
CA VAL A 310 12.92 12.31 -20.46
C VAL A 310 14.07 12.96 -21.24
N CYS A 311 15.01 12.18 -21.78
CA CYS A 311 16.16 12.70 -22.51
C CYS A 311 16.36 11.94 -23.84
N GLY A 312 15.84 12.47 -24.94
CA GLY A 312 16.06 11.88 -26.27
C GLY A 312 15.11 12.40 -27.34
N SER A 313 15.62 13.30 -28.17
CA SER A 313 14.99 13.87 -29.35
C SER A 313 14.61 12.81 -30.39
N GLY A 314 13.45 12.95 -31.03
CA GLY A 314 13.18 12.34 -32.33
C GLY A 314 11.85 11.58 -32.39
N ASN A 315 11.03 11.95 -33.37
CA ASN A 315 9.65 11.52 -33.61
C ASN A 315 9.48 10.03 -34.02
N GLN A 316 10.38 9.13 -33.61
CA GLN A 316 10.41 7.75 -34.10
C GLN A 316 10.88 6.75 -33.04
N ASP A 317 10.25 6.72 -31.85
CA ASP A 317 10.06 5.45 -31.14
C ASP A 317 9.00 5.60 -30.02
N PRO A 318 7.69 5.47 -30.32
CA PRO A 318 6.63 5.62 -29.31
C PRO A 318 6.65 4.51 -28.23
N LEU A 319 7.55 3.53 -28.33
CA LEU A 319 7.56 2.34 -27.49
C LEU A 319 8.87 2.11 -26.73
N GLY A 320 9.91 2.95 -26.89
CA GLY A 320 11.14 2.91 -26.08
C GLY A 320 11.82 1.53 -26.02
N ALA A 321 11.55 0.66 -26.99
CA ALA A 321 11.84 -0.76 -26.88
C ALA A 321 13.20 -1.15 -27.47
N ALA A 322 13.81 -0.30 -28.32
CA ALA A 322 14.93 -0.74 -29.14
C ALA A 322 16.30 -0.16 -28.81
N THR A 323 16.44 1.02 -28.17
CA THR A 323 17.75 1.64 -28.01
C THR A 323 17.91 2.36 -26.68
N GLY A 324 18.71 1.77 -25.77
CA GLY A 324 19.49 2.43 -24.72
C GLY A 324 19.05 3.82 -24.23
N GLY A 325 17.78 3.95 -23.83
CA GLY A 325 17.19 5.23 -23.48
C GLY A 325 17.82 5.81 -22.23
N ALA A 326 17.95 7.13 -22.19
CA ALA A 326 18.24 7.83 -20.95
C ALA A 326 16.98 7.84 -20.07
N GLU A 327 17.12 7.32 -18.85
CA GLU A 327 16.11 7.31 -17.80
C GLU A 327 16.47 8.38 -16.76
N MET A 328 15.47 9.06 -16.22
CA MET A 328 15.63 9.90 -15.03
C MET A 328 15.15 9.10 -13.82
N HIS A 329 16.03 8.90 -12.83
CA HIS A 329 15.73 8.19 -11.60
C HIS A 329 15.56 9.20 -10.48
N LEU A 330 14.36 9.27 -9.90
CA LEU A 330 14.09 10.01 -8.69
C LEU A 330 14.27 9.06 -7.51
N ARG A 331 15.11 9.43 -6.55
CA ARG A 331 15.43 8.57 -5.40
C ARG A 331 15.31 9.35 -4.12
N ALA A 332 14.93 8.64 -3.06
CA ALA A 332 15.06 9.13 -1.71
C ALA A 332 15.57 7.99 -0.82
N SER A 333 16.32 8.30 0.25
CA SER A 333 16.68 7.25 1.20
C SER A 333 15.51 6.89 2.09
N ARG A 334 14.68 7.88 2.41
CA ARG A 334 13.47 7.72 3.19
C ARG A 334 12.40 8.71 2.73
N VAL A 335 11.18 8.20 2.59
CA VAL A 335 9.98 8.99 2.31
C VAL A 335 8.97 8.73 3.40
N VAL A 336 8.44 9.77 4.01
CA VAL A 336 7.36 9.67 5.00
C VAL A 336 6.21 10.54 4.54
N ALA A 337 5.06 9.94 4.27
CA ALA A 337 3.82 10.64 3.97
C ALA A 337 2.82 10.43 5.11
N THR A 338 2.25 11.51 5.66
CA THR A 338 1.29 11.40 6.76
C THR A 338 0.34 12.58 6.81
N ASN A 339 -0.90 12.31 7.15
CA ASN A 339 -1.93 13.34 7.38
C ASN A 339 -2.05 13.76 8.85
N LEU A 340 -1.20 13.20 9.72
CA LEU A 340 -0.97 13.66 11.08
C LEU A 340 0.27 14.56 11.13
N ARG A 341 0.19 15.65 11.91
CA ARG A 341 1.31 16.56 12.13
C ARG A 341 2.51 15.79 12.70
N LEU A 342 3.63 15.84 11.98
CA LEU A 342 4.92 15.35 12.45
C LEU A 342 5.57 16.44 13.30
N GLY A 343 5.36 16.39 14.61
CA GLY A 343 5.95 17.35 15.56
C GLY A 343 5.45 18.79 15.37
N GLU A 344 6.14 19.72 16.04
CA GLU A 344 6.00 21.15 15.81
C GLU A 344 6.67 21.49 14.47
N ALA A 345 6.00 21.20 13.36
CA ALA A 345 6.41 21.76 12.10
C ALA A 345 6.24 23.29 12.21
N HIS A 346 7.35 24.02 12.31
CA HIS A 346 7.43 25.47 12.18
C HIS A 346 7.12 25.87 10.72
N LEU A 347 5.97 25.45 10.20
CA LEU A 347 5.50 25.81 8.87
C LEU A 347 5.44 27.34 8.73
N GLY A 348 5.22 28.05 9.84
CA GLY A 348 5.43 29.49 9.94
C GLY A 348 6.84 29.91 9.54
N GLU A 349 7.88 29.39 10.20
CA GLU A 349 9.28 29.69 9.86
C GLU A 349 9.65 29.26 8.43
N CYS A 350 9.16 28.11 7.95
CA CYS A 350 9.36 27.71 6.56
C CYS A 350 8.70 28.70 5.60
N LEU A 351 7.47 29.13 5.87
CA LEU A 351 6.78 30.13 5.04
C LEU A 351 7.44 31.51 5.13
N GLU A 352 7.99 31.88 6.28
CA GLU A 352 8.78 33.10 6.47
C GLU A 352 10.09 33.04 5.67
N ALA A 353 10.79 31.91 5.70
CA ALA A 353 11.98 31.70 4.88
C ALA A 353 11.65 31.69 3.38
N LEU A 354 10.51 31.10 2.98
CA LEU A 354 10.02 31.11 1.60
C LEU A 354 9.56 32.52 1.18
N SER A 355 8.99 33.31 2.09
CA SER A 355 8.55 34.69 1.83
C SER A 355 9.70 35.68 1.67
N ALA A 356 10.84 35.38 2.26
CA ALA A 356 12.08 36.10 2.00
C ALA A 356 12.63 35.87 0.58
N GLY A 357 12.18 34.84 -0.14
CA GLY A 357 12.62 34.51 -1.50
C GLY A 357 11.77 35.20 -2.58
N PRO A 358 12.38 35.98 -3.51
CA PRO A 358 11.63 36.68 -4.55
C PRO A 358 10.93 35.72 -5.52
N LEU A 359 11.46 34.50 -5.68
CA LEU A 359 10.93 33.49 -6.58
C LEU A 359 9.51 33.02 -6.23
N LEU A 360 9.05 33.11 -4.98
CA LEU A 360 7.75 32.53 -4.58
C LEU A 360 6.64 33.56 -4.41
N PHE A 361 7.00 34.82 -4.18
CA PHE A 361 6.04 35.89 -3.88
C PHE A 361 6.15 37.09 -4.83
N GLU A 362 7.29 37.32 -5.48
CA GLU A 362 7.46 38.37 -6.48
C GLU A 362 7.08 37.84 -7.88
N THR A 363 5.79 37.59 -8.08
CA THR A 363 5.26 37.02 -9.34
C THR A 363 5.09 38.05 -10.46
N SER A 364 5.47 39.31 -10.23
CA SER A 364 5.35 40.42 -11.20
C SER A 364 6.57 40.57 -12.10
N ARG A 365 7.61 39.75 -11.90
CA ARG A 365 8.88 39.82 -12.62
C ARG A 365 9.33 38.44 -13.09
N PHE A 366 10.22 38.42 -14.08
CA PHE A 366 10.87 37.21 -14.57
C PHE A 366 11.38 36.35 -13.38
N PRO A 367 11.12 35.02 -13.36
CA PRO A 367 10.67 34.16 -14.46
C PRO A 367 9.14 34.05 -14.65
N TRP A 368 8.34 34.73 -13.83
CA TRP A 368 6.88 34.59 -13.82
C TRP A 368 6.20 35.26 -15.02
N ARG A 369 5.22 34.56 -15.61
CA ARG A 369 4.30 35.09 -16.62
C ARG A 369 2.94 35.43 -15.97
N PRO A 370 2.14 36.33 -16.57
CA PRO A 370 0.86 36.77 -15.98
C PRO A 370 -0.16 35.66 -15.67
N ASN A 371 -0.06 34.51 -16.35
CA ASN A 371 -0.96 33.35 -16.19
C ASN A 371 -0.29 32.16 -15.49
N ASP A 372 0.93 32.33 -14.98
CA ASP A 372 1.58 31.25 -14.25
C ASP A 372 0.84 31.02 -12.92
N PRO A 373 0.60 29.75 -12.54
CA PRO A 373 -0.06 29.45 -11.29
C PRO A 373 0.82 29.89 -10.11
N ARG A 374 0.22 30.50 -9.09
CA ARG A 374 0.96 30.83 -7.86
C ARG A 374 1.58 29.57 -7.27
N PRO A 375 2.86 29.61 -6.85
CA PRO A 375 3.56 28.42 -6.36
C PRO A 375 3.02 27.95 -5.01
N ILE A 376 2.45 28.85 -4.22
CA ILE A 376 1.83 28.56 -2.92
C ILE A 376 0.32 28.77 -3.05
N SER A 377 -0.46 27.74 -2.74
CA SER A 377 -1.91 27.83 -2.75
C SER A 377 -2.43 28.62 -1.54
N GLU A 378 -3.50 29.40 -1.74
CA GLU A 378 -4.17 30.13 -0.66
C GLU A 378 -4.68 29.18 0.44
N SER A 379 -5.06 27.95 0.07
CA SER A 379 -5.45 26.89 0.99
C SER A 379 -4.33 26.47 1.94
N LEU A 380 -3.06 26.54 1.52
CA LEU A 380 -1.91 26.26 2.36
C LEU A 380 -1.70 27.39 3.38
N LEU A 381 -1.83 28.66 2.95
CA LEU A 381 -1.73 29.84 3.82
C LEU A 381 -2.83 29.88 4.89
N HIS A 382 -4.10 29.69 4.49
CA HIS A 382 -5.24 29.70 5.40
C HIS A 382 -5.15 28.62 6.49
N ARG A 383 -4.41 27.53 6.24
CA ARG A 383 -4.16 26.46 7.21
C ARG A 383 -3.01 26.71 8.17
N CYS A 384 -2.01 27.48 7.77
CA CYS A 384 -0.97 27.94 8.69
C CYS A 384 -1.58 28.82 9.79
N LEU A 385 -2.70 29.47 9.48
CA LEU A 385 -3.55 30.23 10.40
C LEU A 385 -4.56 29.37 11.20
N GLY A 386 -4.50 28.04 11.09
CA GLY A 386 -5.14 27.11 12.04
C GLY A 386 -6.52 26.56 11.69
N SER A 387 -7.02 26.72 10.47
CA SER A 387 -8.46 26.59 10.20
C SER A 387 -8.97 25.34 9.46
N THR A 388 -8.14 24.41 8.96
CA THR A 388 -8.69 23.16 8.37
C THR A 388 -7.86 21.90 8.63
N TRP A 389 -8.57 20.78 8.68
CA TRP A 389 -8.05 19.41 8.78
C TRP A 389 -7.72 18.91 7.36
N ASP A 390 -6.76 17.98 7.22
CA ASP A 390 -6.36 17.27 5.96
C ASP A 390 -5.17 17.84 5.15
N ILE A 391 -4.05 18.21 5.78
CA ILE A 391 -2.76 18.36 5.04
C ILE A 391 -2.04 17.02 5.10
N TRP A 392 -1.69 16.51 3.92
CA TRP A 392 -0.64 15.51 3.82
C TRP A 392 0.71 16.20 3.86
N SER A 393 1.53 15.83 4.83
CA SER A 393 2.96 16.14 4.85
C SER A 393 3.71 15.03 4.12
N LEU A 394 4.68 15.42 3.29
CA LEU A 394 5.58 14.51 2.59
C LEU A 394 7.01 14.93 2.92
N HIS A 395 7.73 14.08 3.66
CA HIS A 395 9.10 14.32 4.06
C HIS A 395 10.03 13.37 3.28
N LEU A 396 10.96 13.93 2.51
CA LEU A 396 11.93 13.21 1.68
C LEU A 396 13.33 13.48 2.22
N ASN A 397 14.07 12.45 2.66
CA ASN A 397 15.39 12.67 3.26
C ASN A 397 16.39 11.51 3.06
N PRO A 398 17.57 11.80 2.45
CA PRO A 398 17.76 12.80 1.40
C PRO A 398 16.95 12.44 0.14
N PHE A 399 16.72 13.43 -0.72
CA PHE A 399 16.14 13.27 -2.06
C PHE A 399 17.13 13.74 -3.13
N TRP A 400 17.23 12.99 -4.22
CA TRP A 400 18.09 13.33 -5.35
C TRP A 400 17.54 12.76 -6.66
N ALA A 401 18.03 13.30 -7.76
CA ALA A 401 17.72 12.84 -9.10
C ALA A 401 19.00 12.43 -9.84
N GLU A 402 18.91 11.36 -10.61
CA GLU A 402 20.01 10.86 -11.44
C GLU A 402 19.55 10.69 -12.89
N PHE A 403 20.40 11.07 -13.83
CA PHE A 403 20.22 10.75 -15.24
C PHE A 403 21.06 9.53 -15.57
N VAL A 404 20.40 8.44 -15.96
CA VAL A 404 21.03 7.16 -16.26
C VAL A 404 20.87 6.85 -17.72
N ARG A 405 21.98 6.75 -18.45
CA ARG A 405 21.97 6.31 -19.86
C ARG A 405 22.39 4.86 -19.94
N ARG A 406 21.53 4.00 -20.49
CA ARG A 406 21.88 2.60 -20.75
C ARG A 406 22.62 2.50 -22.08
N CYS A 407 23.94 2.64 -22.07
CA CYS A 407 24.77 2.12 -23.15
C CYS A 407 24.98 0.60 -22.91
N GLY A 408 25.10 -0.21 -23.96
CA GLY A 408 25.29 -1.66 -23.79
C GLY A 408 26.37 -2.01 -22.77
N ASN A 409 26.10 -3.01 -21.91
CA ASN A 409 26.91 -3.53 -20.79
C ASN A 409 27.60 -2.54 -19.82
N ALA A 410 27.45 -1.21 -19.97
CA ALA A 410 28.04 -0.21 -19.08
C ALA A 410 27.07 0.97 -18.86
N SER A 411 26.74 1.22 -17.59
CA SER A 411 25.91 2.35 -17.15
C SER A 411 26.77 3.54 -16.76
N ALA A 412 26.48 4.73 -17.30
CA ALA A 412 27.00 6.00 -16.79
C ALA A 412 25.87 6.79 -16.10
N SER A 413 26.14 7.33 -14.92
CA SER A 413 25.17 8.08 -14.09
C SER A 413 25.70 9.47 -13.73
N ILE A 414 24.85 10.49 -13.84
CA ILE A 414 25.10 11.87 -13.36
C ILE A 414 24.07 12.17 -12.27
N SER A 415 24.50 12.58 -11.07
CA SER A 415 23.63 12.82 -9.90
C SER A 415 23.56 14.30 -9.51
N CYS A 416 22.36 14.81 -9.19
CA CYS A 416 22.14 16.13 -8.60
C CYS A 416 21.43 15.98 -7.24
N SER A 417 22.00 16.51 -6.15
CA SER A 417 21.44 16.46 -4.78
C SER A 417 20.91 17.82 -4.33
N CYS A 418 19.72 17.86 -3.70
CA CYS A 418 19.07 19.11 -3.27
C CYS A 418 19.32 19.50 -1.80
N ASN A 419 20.08 18.73 -1.02
CA ASN A 419 20.13 18.86 0.45
C ASN A 419 21.47 19.32 1.06
N GLU A 420 22.40 19.88 0.29
CA GLU A 420 23.61 20.49 0.88
C GLU A 420 23.38 21.97 1.19
N PRO A 421 23.65 22.46 2.41
CA PRO A 421 23.77 23.89 2.65
C PRO A 421 24.97 24.40 1.83
N ALA A 422 24.71 25.40 0.99
CA ALA A 422 25.71 25.99 0.11
C ALA A 422 26.93 26.48 0.90
N SER A 423 27.97 25.66 0.99
CA SER A 423 29.30 26.14 1.34
C SER A 423 29.87 26.83 0.09
N ARG A 424 30.22 28.11 0.25
CA ARG A 424 30.77 28.94 -0.83
C ARG A 424 32.11 28.36 -1.29
N SER A 425 32.11 27.70 -2.45
CA SER A 425 33.30 27.57 -3.29
C SER A 425 32.94 27.94 -4.72
N GLY A 426 33.66 28.92 -5.27
CA GLY A 426 33.37 29.62 -6.53
C GLY A 426 33.37 28.75 -7.79
N PRO A 427 32.97 29.32 -8.94
CA PRO A 427 32.63 28.53 -10.11
C PRO A 427 33.88 28.13 -10.92
N PRO A 428 33.91 26.94 -11.54
CA PRO A 428 34.86 26.63 -12.59
C PRO A 428 34.22 26.97 -13.94
N TRP A 429 34.42 28.19 -14.44
CA TRP A 429 34.18 28.49 -15.86
C TRP A 429 35.51 28.37 -16.60
N GLY A 430 35.71 27.24 -17.27
CA GLY A 430 36.79 27.06 -18.24
C GLY A 430 36.46 27.86 -19.51
N VAL A 431 37.22 28.92 -19.74
CA VAL A 431 37.24 29.70 -20.98
C VAL A 431 37.85 28.84 -22.08
N LEU A 432 37.09 28.50 -23.12
CA LEU A 432 37.64 28.05 -24.40
C LEU A 432 37.84 29.30 -25.28
N GLY A 433 39.09 29.71 -25.45
CA GLY A 433 39.49 30.79 -26.34
C GLY A 433 40.54 30.33 -27.34
N GLY A 434 40.20 30.44 -28.63
CA GLY A 434 41.08 30.70 -29.78
C GLY A 434 42.11 29.64 -30.20
N PRO A 435 42.72 29.79 -31.38
CA PRO A 435 42.70 30.96 -32.27
C PRO A 435 41.66 30.93 -33.41
#